data_AF-A0A7J8WDM1-F1
#
_entry.id   AF-A0A7J8WDM1-F1
#
_cell.length_a   1.000
_cell.length_b   1.000
_cell.length_c   1.000
_cell.angle_alpha   90.00
_cell.angle_beta   90.00
_cell.angle_gamma   90.00
#
_symmetry.space_group_name_H-M   'P 1'
#
loop_
_entity.id
_entity.type
_entity.pdbx_description
1 polymer ?
#
loop_
_entity_poly.entity_id
_entity_poly.type
_entity_poly.pdbx_seq_one_letter_code
_entity_poly.pdbx_strand_id
1 'polypeptide(L)'
;MSNAWNQTRRMKRLAVGPMKTPEYNEWWVRRINDNIPEPSHENRQSIEEHLQVIPSELEIIKQDFERKNAELEKKIEQMEKERMNLRLDADVQKLEVKRLRKGKVKAEEDLDSLKVDYKKLRLSMRTAGVQTQNEALKKSFSEI
;
A
#
# COMPACT_ATOMS: atom_id res chain seq x y z
N MET A 1 -6.97 -40.07 -48.45
CA MET A 1 -6.64 -39.51 -47.11
C MET A 1 -7.06 -38.04 -47.08
N SER A 2 -8.35 -37.75 -46.84
CA SER A 2 -8.90 -36.38 -47.01
C SER A 2 -9.83 -35.94 -45.87
N ASN A 3 -9.62 -36.42 -44.64
CA ASN A 3 -10.54 -36.14 -43.51
C ASN A 3 -9.97 -35.25 -42.40
N ALA A 4 -8.70 -34.80 -42.48
CA ALA A 4 -8.10 -33.98 -41.41
C ALA A 4 -8.41 -32.47 -41.51
N TRP A 5 -8.74 -31.95 -42.70
CA TRP A 5 -8.90 -30.50 -42.92
C TRP A 5 -10.25 -29.94 -42.44
N ASN A 6 -11.28 -30.79 -42.35
CA ASN A 6 -12.62 -30.35 -41.97
C ASN A 6 -12.84 -30.23 -40.45
N GLN A 7 -11.85 -30.61 -39.63
CA GLN A 7 -11.99 -30.68 -38.17
C GLN A 7 -11.67 -29.36 -37.45
N THR A 8 -10.86 -28.49 -38.05
CA THR A 8 -10.27 -27.31 -37.35
C THR A 8 -11.18 -26.07 -37.34
N ARG A 9 -12.29 -26.06 -38.09
CA ARG A 9 -13.15 -24.85 -38.23
C ARG A 9 -14.32 -24.76 -37.25
N ARG A 10 -14.35 -25.59 -36.20
CA ARG A 10 -15.37 -25.53 -35.13
C ARG A 10 -14.81 -25.02 -33.80
N MET A 11 -14.15 -23.86 -33.83
CA MET A 11 -14.04 -23.04 -32.60
C MET A 11 -15.43 -22.45 -32.31
N LYS A 12 -16.06 -22.96 -31.24
CA LYS A 12 -17.32 -22.40 -30.72
C LYS A 12 -17.04 -20.95 -30.29
N ARG A 13 -17.81 -20.00 -30.81
CA ARG A 13 -17.84 -18.61 -30.32
C ARG A 13 -18.16 -18.65 -28.83
N LEU A 14 -17.14 -18.49 -27.98
CA LEU A 14 -17.33 -18.08 -26.60
C LEU A 14 -17.74 -16.60 -26.66
N ALA A 15 -18.92 -16.29 -26.11
CA ALA A 15 -19.42 -14.93 -25.99
C ALA A 15 -18.57 -14.16 -24.97
N VAL A 16 -17.41 -13.69 -25.42
CA VAL A 16 -16.66 -12.63 -24.76
C VAL A 16 -17.46 -11.35 -24.99
N GLY A 17 -17.94 -10.73 -23.91
CA GLY A 17 -18.67 -9.46 -23.98
C GLY A 17 -17.89 -8.41 -24.78
N PRO A 18 -18.56 -7.40 -25.34
CA PRO A 18 -17.96 -6.49 -26.30
C PRO A 18 -16.83 -5.68 -25.64
N MET A 19 -15.60 -6.16 -25.81
CA MET A 19 -14.36 -5.42 -25.60
C MET A 19 -14.17 -4.47 -26.80
N LYS A 20 -15.21 -3.70 -27.14
CA LYS A 20 -15.17 -2.70 -28.20
C LYS A 20 -15.31 -1.36 -27.53
N THR A 21 -14.18 -0.67 -27.41
CA THR A 21 -14.16 0.70 -26.90
C THR A 21 -14.95 1.61 -27.85
N PRO A 22 -15.46 2.75 -27.37
CA PRO A 22 -16.25 3.67 -28.18
C PRO A 22 -15.55 4.09 -29.47
N GLU A 23 -14.21 4.20 -29.45
CA GLU A 23 -13.41 4.59 -30.61
C GLU A 23 -13.51 3.58 -31.77
N TYR A 24 -13.62 2.28 -31.47
CA TYR A 24 -13.81 1.26 -32.51
C TYR A 24 -15.16 1.40 -33.22
N ASN A 25 -16.21 1.74 -32.47
CA ASN A 25 -17.54 1.91 -33.05
C ASN A 25 -17.63 3.17 -33.91
N GLU A 26 -16.98 4.26 -33.50
CA GLU A 26 -16.89 5.48 -34.31
C GLU A 26 -16.08 5.26 -35.60
N TRP A 27 -14.97 4.52 -35.51
CA TRP A 27 -14.18 4.11 -36.67
C TRP A 27 -14.99 3.26 -37.66
N TRP A 28 -15.79 2.32 -37.15
CA TRP A 28 -16.62 1.43 -37.98
C TRP A 28 -17.76 2.17 -38.69
N VAL A 29 -18.42 3.12 -37.99
CA VAL A 29 -19.53 3.92 -38.56
C VAL A 29 -19.04 4.83 -39.69
N ARG A 30 -17.82 5.38 -39.60
CA ARG A 30 -17.24 6.20 -40.69
C ARG A 30 -17.06 5.42 -41.99
N ARG A 31 -16.60 4.17 -41.91
CA ARG A 31 -16.31 3.32 -43.09
C ARG A 31 -17.54 2.80 -43.83
N ILE A 32 -18.68 2.67 -43.17
CA ILE A 32 -19.93 2.21 -43.84
C ILE A 32 -20.49 3.28 -44.78
N ASN A 33 -20.22 4.56 -44.53
CA ASN A 33 -20.73 5.66 -45.35
C ASN A 33 -19.83 6.02 -46.53
N ASP A 34 -18.64 5.43 -46.62
CA ASP A 34 -17.76 5.55 -47.77
C ASP A 34 -18.22 4.56 -48.86
N ASN A 35 -19.32 4.91 -49.53
CA ASN A 35 -19.81 4.19 -50.71
C ASN A 35 -18.69 4.16 -51.76
N ILE A 36 -18.18 2.97 -52.07
CA ILE A 36 -17.17 2.71 -53.10
C ILE A 36 -17.68 3.27 -54.43
N PRO A 37 -17.07 4.34 -55.01
CA PRO A 37 -17.34 4.71 -56.39
C PRO A 37 -16.66 3.67 -57.28
N GLU A 38 -17.43 3.10 -58.20
CA GLU A 38 -16.93 2.26 -59.29
C GLU A 38 -15.75 2.97 -59.99
N PRO A 39 -14.59 2.31 -60.19
CA PRO A 39 -13.36 3.02 -60.55
C PRO A 39 -13.37 3.43 -62.03
N SER A 40 -13.73 4.67 -62.32
CA SER A 40 -13.44 5.32 -63.61
C SER A 40 -11.93 5.64 -63.71
N HIS A 41 -11.40 5.45 -64.91
CA HIS A 41 -10.00 5.30 -65.29
C HIS A 41 -9.10 6.57 -65.18
N GLU A 42 -9.25 7.41 -64.15
CA GLU A 42 -8.51 8.68 -64.02
C GLU A 42 -7.83 8.94 -62.66
N ASN A 43 -7.78 7.95 -61.76
CA ASN A 43 -7.10 8.12 -60.47
C ASN A 43 -5.58 7.91 -60.58
N ARG A 44 -4.89 8.94 -61.09
CA ARG A 44 -3.46 9.18 -60.90
C ARG A 44 -3.13 9.88 -59.57
N GLN A 45 -4.09 10.03 -58.67
CA GLN A 45 -3.80 10.34 -57.27
C GLN A 45 -2.99 9.18 -56.70
N SER A 46 -1.79 9.48 -56.24
CA SER A 46 -0.77 8.47 -55.94
C SER A 46 -1.33 7.52 -54.87
N ILE A 47 -1.03 6.22 -55.04
CA ILE A 47 -1.23 5.20 -54.00
C ILE A 47 -0.71 5.69 -52.64
N GLU A 48 0.28 6.58 -52.63
CA GLU A 48 0.83 7.29 -51.48
C GLU A 48 -0.17 8.17 -50.70
N GLU A 49 -1.13 8.85 -51.35
CA GLU A 49 -2.21 9.60 -50.68
C GLU A 49 -3.27 8.67 -50.06
N HIS A 50 -3.54 7.50 -50.66
CA HIS A 50 -4.38 6.46 -50.04
C HIS A 50 -3.64 5.65 -48.95
N LEU A 51 -2.32 5.71 -48.95
CA LEU A 51 -1.44 5.22 -47.89
C LEU A 51 -1.18 6.29 -46.81
N GLN A 52 -1.99 7.37 -46.75
CA GLN A 52 -2.01 8.31 -45.63
C GLN A 52 -2.46 7.59 -44.34
N VAL A 53 -1.48 6.86 -43.79
CA VAL A 53 -1.30 6.22 -42.48
C VAL A 53 -2.58 6.14 -41.65
N ILE A 54 -3.54 5.35 -42.10
CA ILE A 54 -4.61 4.87 -41.22
C ILE A 54 -3.96 3.77 -40.38
N PRO A 55 -3.80 3.97 -39.06
CA PRO A 55 -3.22 2.95 -38.20
C PRO A 55 -4.05 1.69 -38.30
N SER A 56 -3.38 0.56 -38.53
CA SER A 56 -4.09 -0.73 -38.55
C SER A 56 -4.72 -1.00 -37.18
N GLU A 57 -5.79 -1.77 -37.12
CA GLU A 57 -6.40 -2.18 -35.83
C GLU A 57 -5.35 -2.79 -34.87
N LEU A 58 -4.36 -3.51 -35.42
CA LEU A 58 -3.24 -4.07 -34.66
C LEU A 58 -2.30 -3.01 -34.10
N GLU A 59 -2.07 -1.93 -34.83
CA GLU A 59 -1.21 -0.82 -34.40
C GLU A 59 -1.85 -0.03 -33.26
N ILE A 60 -3.17 0.17 -33.32
CA ILE A 60 -3.95 0.78 -32.23
C ILE A 60 -3.90 -0.12 -30.98
N ILE A 61 -4.17 -1.42 -31.14
CA ILE A 61 -4.12 -2.38 -30.02
C ILE A 61 -2.72 -2.43 -29.39
N LYS A 62 -1.67 -2.37 -30.21
CA LYS A 62 -0.29 -2.35 -29.73
C LYS A 62 0.00 -1.10 -28.89
N GLN A 63 -0.38 0.08 -29.37
CA GLN A 63 -0.19 1.34 -28.63
C GLN A 63 -0.97 1.35 -27.30
N ASP A 64 -2.20 0.83 -27.28
CA ASP A 64 -2.99 0.73 -26.05
C ASP A 64 -2.36 -0.23 -25.05
N PHE A 65 -1.83 -1.36 -25.53
CA PHE A 65 -1.12 -2.31 -24.68
C PHE A 65 0.15 -1.68 -24.07
N GLU A 66 0.94 -0.97 -24.87
CA GLU A 66 2.13 -0.24 -24.40
C GLU A 66 1.76 0.81 -23.34
N ARG A 67 0.68 1.57 -23.56
CA ARG A 67 0.17 2.55 -22.59
C ARG A 67 -0.24 1.88 -21.27
N LYS A 68 -0.97 0.77 -21.34
CA LYS A 68 -1.41 0.01 -20.17
C LYS A 68 -0.24 -0.59 -19.40
N ASN A 69 0.78 -1.09 -20.10
CA ASN A 69 2.00 -1.55 -19.44
C ASN A 69 2.72 -0.42 -18.71
N ALA A 70 2.88 0.75 -19.33
CA ALA A 70 3.51 1.90 -18.68
C ALA A 70 2.73 2.39 -17.44
N GLU A 71 1.39 2.36 -17.48
CA GLU A 71 0.54 2.65 -16.31
C GLU A 71 0.78 1.63 -15.19
N LEU A 72 0.87 0.33 -15.53
CA LEU A 72 1.10 -0.73 -14.56
C LEU A 72 2.51 -0.66 -13.94
N GLU A 73 3.54 -0.40 -14.74
CA GLU A 73 4.92 -0.22 -14.25
C GLU A 73 5.00 0.91 -13.23
N LYS A 74 4.42 2.08 -13.52
CA LYS A 74 4.36 3.20 -12.58
C LYS A 74 3.63 2.82 -11.28
N LYS A 75 2.53 2.07 -11.38
CA LYS A 75 1.80 1.60 -10.21
C LYS A 75 2.61 0.60 -9.38
N ILE A 76 3.35 -0.29 -10.03
CA ILE A 76 4.26 -1.23 -9.36
C ILE A 76 5.34 -0.47 -8.61
N GLU A 77 6.01 0.49 -9.25
CA GLU A 77 7.05 1.31 -8.62
C GLU A 77 6.51 2.07 -7.40
N GLN A 78 5.32 2.67 -7.53
CA GLN A 78 4.66 3.34 -6.40
C GLN A 78 4.38 2.37 -5.24
N MET A 79 3.81 1.19 -5.52
CA MET A 79 3.53 0.19 -4.49
C MET A 79 4.81 -0.32 -3.82
N GLU A 80 5.90 -0.47 -4.56
CA GLU A 80 7.18 -0.89 -3.98
C GLU A 80 7.76 0.17 -3.04
N LYS A 81 7.65 1.46 -3.42
CA LYS A 81 8.04 2.58 -2.56
C LYS A 81 7.19 2.65 -1.29
N GLU A 82 5.87 2.52 -1.41
CA GLU A 82 4.96 2.50 -0.25
C GLU A 82 5.27 1.32 0.68
N ARG A 83 5.50 0.12 0.12
CA ARG A 83 5.90 -1.08 0.88
C ARG A 83 7.20 -0.87 1.65
N MET A 84 8.20 -0.25 1.03
CA MET A 84 9.48 0.08 1.68
C MET A 84 9.29 1.04 2.86
N ASN A 85 8.49 2.10 2.68
CA ASN A 85 8.19 3.06 3.74
C ASN A 85 7.48 2.39 4.93
N LEU A 86 6.42 1.61 4.66
CA LEU A 86 5.69 0.90 5.71
C LEU A 86 6.57 -0.07 6.50
N ARG A 87 7.55 -0.71 5.83
CA ARG A 87 8.53 -1.56 6.50
C ARG A 87 9.42 -0.77 7.45
N LEU A 88 9.90 0.40 7.03
CA LEU A 88 10.70 1.29 7.88
C LEU A 88 9.89 1.77 9.09
N ASP A 89 8.64 2.18 8.89
CA ASP A 89 7.75 2.61 9.97
C ASP A 89 7.52 1.50 11.00
N ALA A 90 7.32 0.27 10.54
CA ALA A 90 7.17 -0.90 11.41
C ALA A 90 8.44 -1.15 12.25
N ASP A 91 9.63 -1.02 11.66
CA ASP A 91 10.89 -1.17 12.37
C ASP A 91 11.11 -0.04 13.40
N VAL A 92 10.75 1.20 13.06
CA VAL A 92 10.77 2.35 13.99
C VAL A 92 9.83 2.12 15.18
N GLN A 93 8.58 1.73 14.92
CA GLN A 93 7.61 1.42 15.98
C GLN A 93 8.10 0.29 16.90
N LYS A 94 8.69 -0.76 16.31
CA LYS A 94 9.26 -1.89 17.07
C LYS A 94 10.40 -1.44 17.98
N LEU A 95 11.29 -0.56 17.51
CA LEU A 95 12.36 0.01 18.33
C LEU A 95 11.82 0.88 19.46
N GLU A 96 10.83 1.72 19.19
CA GLU A 96 10.23 2.58 20.20
C GLU A 96 9.52 1.79 21.29
N VAL A 97 8.74 0.76 20.93
CA VAL A 97 8.13 -0.16 21.89
C VAL A 97 9.18 -0.84 22.77
N LYS A 98 10.31 -1.26 22.20
CA LYS A 98 11.42 -1.87 22.96
C LYS A 98 12.03 -0.86 23.95
N ARG A 99 12.21 0.40 23.55
CA ARG A 99 12.73 1.48 24.40
C ARG A 99 11.77 1.77 25.56
N LEU A 100 10.48 1.91 25.27
CA LEU A 100 9.44 2.15 26.27
C LEU A 100 9.34 1.01 27.29
N ARG A 101 9.42 -0.26 26.84
CA ARG A 101 9.44 -1.41 27.75
C ARG A 101 10.61 -1.37 28.74
N LYS A 102 11.81 -1.02 28.27
CA LYS A 102 12.98 -0.87 29.16
C LYS A 102 12.79 0.27 30.16
N GLY A 103 12.27 1.41 29.71
CA GLY A 103 11.97 2.54 30.58
C GLY A 103 10.94 2.19 31.65
N LYS A 104 9.88 1.46 31.28
CA LYS A 104 8.86 0.99 32.21
C LYS A 104 9.43 0.08 33.29
N VAL A 105 10.23 -0.92 32.91
CA VAL A 105 10.84 -1.86 33.89
C VAL A 105 11.69 -1.09 34.89
N LYS A 106 12.54 -0.16 34.43
CA LYS A 106 13.36 0.65 35.33
C LYS A 106 12.51 1.52 36.27
N ALA A 107 11.47 2.18 35.76
CA ALA A 107 10.60 3.01 36.57
C ALA A 107 9.83 2.20 37.64
N GLU A 108 9.51 0.93 37.33
CA GLU A 108 8.86 0.00 38.26
C GLU A 108 9.82 -0.44 39.37
N GLU A 109 11.07 -0.76 39.03
CA GLU A 109 12.15 -1.03 40.01
C GLU A 109 12.41 0.17 40.93
N ASP A 110 12.50 1.38 40.37
CA ASP A 110 12.70 2.63 41.12
C ASP A 110 11.52 2.89 42.09
N LEU A 111 10.28 2.62 41.63
CA LEU A 111 9.07 2.78 42.46
C LEU A 111 9.05 1.78 43.63
N ASP A 112 9.42 0.53 43.38
CA ASP A 112 9.49 -0.50 44.43
C ASP A 112 10.56 -0.17 45.48
N SER A 113 11.72 0.33 45.06
CA SER A 113 12.77 0.84 45.95
C SER A 113 12.24 2.00 46.81
N LEU A 114 11.64 3.01 46.19
CA LEU A 114 11.07 4.16 46.89
C LEU A 114 9.99 3.76 47.90
N LYS A 115 9.16 2.77 47.56
CA LYS A 115 8.12 2.23 48.45
C LYS A 115 8.71 1.56 49.69
N VAL A 116 9.86 0.88 49.56
CA VAL A 116 10.59 0.30 50.69
C VAL A 116 11.17 1.41 51.58
N ASP A 117 11.85 2.40 50.98
CA ASP A 117 12.45 3.50 51.71
C ASP A 117 11.41 4.34 52.47
N TYR A 118 10.27 4.60 51.84
CA TYR A 118 9.16 5.29 52.50
C TYR A 118 8.64 4.53 53.72
N LYS A 119 8.45 3.20 53.61
CA LYS A 119 8.03 2.38 54.76
C LYS A 119 9.05 2.44 55.89
N LYS A 120 10.34 2.38 55.57
CA LYS A 120 11.43 2.47 56.54
C LYS A 120 11.43 3.83 57.25
N LEU A 121 11.35 4.93 56.48
CA LEU A 121 11.28 6.29 57.02
C LEU A 121 10.08 6.46 57.96
N ARG A 122 8.89 5.98 57.56
CA ARG A 122 7.68 6.04 58.39
C ARG A 122 7.86 5.28 59.72
N LEU A 123 8.52 4.12 59.70
CA LEU A 123 8.83 3.37 60.91
C LEU A 123 9.82 4.14 61.80
N SER A 124 10.89 4.67 61.22
CA SER A 124 11.88 5.48 61.95
C SER A 124 11.25 6.69 62.63
N MET A 125 10.35 7.42 61.95
CA MET A 125 9.64 8.56 62.53
C MET A 125 8.77 8.16 63.72
N ARG A 126 8.07 7.01 63.64
CA ARG A 126 7.29 6.50 64.78
C ARG A 126 8.17 6.15 65.97
N THR A 127 9.29 5.47 65.72
CA THR A 127 10.22 5.09 66.79
C THR A 127 10.84 6.32 67.46
N ALA A 128 11.29 7.30 66.67
CA ALA A 128 11.82 8.55 67.21
C ALA A 128 10.78 9.32 68.04
N GLY A 129 9.52 9.37 67.59
CA GLY A 129 8.44 9.97 68.37
C GLY A 129 8.15 9.27 69.70
N VAL A 130 8.27 7.94 69.74
CA VAL A 130 8.15 7.17 71.01
C VAL A 130 9.37 7.37 71.90
N GLN A 131 10.58 7.45 71.32
CA GLN A 131 11.80 7.73 72.07
C GLN A 131 11.73 9.09 72.78
N THR A 132 11.31 10.14 72.07
CA THR A 132 11.17 11.47 72.67
C THR A 132 10.13 11.51 73.80
N GLN A 133 9.00 10.80 73.66
CA GLN A 133 8.00 10.68 74.72
C GLN A 133 8.55 9.92 75.96
N ASN A 134 9.28 8.81 75.74
CA ASN A 134 9.87 8.04 76.83
C ASN A 134 10.97 8.82 77.58
N GLU A 135 11.78 9.60 76.87
CA GLU A 135 12.79 10.47 77.48
C GLU A 135 12.14 11.58 78.33
N ALA A 136 11.07 12.20 77.83
CA ALA A 136 10.31 13.19 78.59
C ALA A 136 9.71 12.59 79.87
N LEU A 137 9.15 11.38 79.79
CA LEU A 137 8.63 10.67 80.97
C LEU A 137 9.73 10.36 81.98
N LYS A 138 10.88 9.81 81.56
CA LYS A 138 12.00 9.54 82.47
C LYS A 138 12.46 10.79 83.22
N LYS A 139 12.53 11.93 82.53
CA LYS A 139 12.93 13.20 83.15
C LYS A 139 11.93 13.65 84.22
N SER A 140 10.63 13.50 83.97
CA SER A 140 9.58 13.83 84.94
C SER A 140 9.61 12.95 86.20
N PHE A 141 10.09 11.70 86.12
CA PHE A 141 10.24 10.82 87.29
C PHE A 141 11.53 11.07 88.08
N SER A 142 12.56 11.67 87.47
CA SER A 142 13.82 12.00 88.15
C SER A 142 13.83 13.35 88.88
N GLU A 143 12.82 14.19 88.65
CA GLU A 143 12.66 15.50 89.28
C GLU A 143 11.69 15.47 90.49
N ILE A 144 11.25 14.29 90.92
CA ILE A 144 10.46 14.00 92.13
C ILE A 144 11.36 13.35 93.18
#